data_AF-A0A2H8TFJ9-F1
#
_entry.id   AF-A0A2H8TFJ9-F1
#
_cell.length_a   1.000
_cell.length_b   1.000
_cell.length_c   1.000
_cell.angle_alpha   90.00
_cell.angle_beta   90.00
_cell.angle_gamma   90.00
#
_symmetry.space_group_name_H-M   'P 1'
#
loop_
_entity.id
_entity.type
_entity.pdbx_description
1 polymer ?
#
loop_
_entity_poly.entity_id
_entity_poly.type
_entity_poly.pdbx_seq_one_letter_code
_entity_poly.pdbx_strand_id
1 'polypeptide(L)'
;MDSTINISRSMDNSMSMINQSISTKDSLDLSGKMLDRFFAADDSFPTLLEKMQITKSSQSISGFTEYDYPKEGLGVLSVTPLKSKHKIPLPGALLEQWNDTQTFHRKLGIFPSINRVWVTIDQEFFLWDYSEGTDLSYFDGMNSTIFAVALVQPKPNVFQAHIKHLLVLATGLNISILGVTFKKVTSVDGKTVEQL
;
A
#
# COMPACT_ATOMS: atom_id res chain seq x y z
N MET A 1 8.21 -8.06 75.14
CA MET A 1 6.88 -7.96 75.76
C MET A 1 6.65 -6.50 76.08
N ASP A 2 5.92 -5.86 75.16
CA ASP A 2 5.05 -4.68 75.29
C ASP A 2 5.36 -3.62 76.33
N SER A 3 5.55 -2.37 75.88
CA SER A 3 4.48 -1.36 75.96
C SER A 3 4.80 -0.06 75.21
N THR A 4 3.74 0.45 74.61
CA THR A 4 3.53 1.60 73.71
C THR A 4 4.06 2.95 74.23
N ILE A 5 4.69 3.74 73.36
CA ILE A 5 4.80 5.20 73.54
C ILE A 5 4.24 5.91 72.30
N ASN A 6 3.10 6.56 72.53
CA ASN A 6 2.43 7.49 71.63
C ASN A 6 3.26 8.77 71.53
N ILE A 7 3.62 9.19 70.31
CA ILE A 7 4.07 10.58 70.06
C ILE A 7 3.12 11.19 69.04
N SER A 8 2.40 12.17 69.54
CA SER A 8 1.45 13.06 68.87
C SER A 8 1.99 13.62 67.56
N ARG A 9 1.26 13.39 66.47
CA ARG A 9 1.41 14.16 65.22
C ARG A 9 0.86 15.56 65.46
N SER A 10 1.75 16.52 65.70
CA SER A 10 1.43 17.94 65.52
C SER A 10 1.31 18.23 64.03
N MET A 11 0.13 18.69 63.61
CA MET A 11 -0.12 19.22 62.28
C MET A 11 0.48 20.63 62.20
N ASP A 12 1.69 20.77 61.67
CA ASP A 12 2.12 22.03 61.06
C ASP A 12 1.66 22.03 59.60
N ASN A 13 0.41 22.43 59.46
CA ASN A 13 -0.33 22.55 58.22
C ASN A 13 -0.07 23.94 57.62
N SER A 14 1.14 24.17 57.09
CA SER A 14 1.45 25.42 56.37
C SER A 14 2.80 25.36 55.64
N MET A 15 2.89 24.67 54.49
CA MET A 15 3.81 25.04 53.41
C MET A 15 3.47 24.34 52.08
N SER A 16 3.11 25.16 51.08
CA SER A 16 3.23 24.91 49.64
C SER A 16 2.15 24.12 48.87
N MET A 17 0.92 24.62 48.88
CA MET A 17 0.02 24.61 47.70
C MET A 17 0.55 25.52 46.56
N ILE A 18 1.86 25.45 46.27
CA ILE A 18 2.54 26.27 45.24
C ILE A 18 3.30 25.40 44.22
N ASN A 19 3.45 24.09 44.48
CA ASN A 19 4.29 23.22 43.63
C ASN A 19 3.52 22.36 42.60
N GLN A 20 2.19 22.46 42.53
CA GLN A 20 1.40 21.69 41.54
C GLN A 20 1.19 22.43 40.20
N SER A 21 1.25 23.76 40.18
CA SER A 21 1.04 24.58 38.97
C SER A 21 2.30 24.76 38.11
N ILE A 22 3.49 24.66 38.71
CA ILE A 22 4.78 24.54 37.99
C ILE A 22 4.91 23.15 37.32
N SER A 23 4.08 22.18 37.70
CA SER A 23 4.27 20.78 37.28
C SER A 23 3.61 20.37 35.96
N THR A 24 2.65 21.13 35.43
CA THR A 24 1.90 20.71 34.21
C THR A 24 2.23 21.56 32.99
N LYS A 25 2.33 22.88 33.16
CA LYS A 25 2.66 23.79 32.05
C LYS A 25 4.09 23.59 31.55
N ASP A 26 5.04 23.45 32.47
CA ASP A 26 6.46 23.23 32.13
C ASP A 26 6.68 21.81 31.60
N SER A 27 5.93 20.84 32.10
CA SER A 27 5.89 19.47 31.56
C SER A 27 5.33 19.44 30.13
N LEU A 28 4.30 20.23 29.84
CA LEU A 28 3.72 20.34 28.51
C LEU A 28 4.66 21.05 27.52
N ASP A 29 5.30 22.14 27.96
CA ASP A 29 6.30 22.87 27.16
C ASP A 29 7.54 21.99 26.87
N LEU A 30 8.02 21.25 27.87
CA LEU A 30 9.11 20.29 27.70
C LEU A 30 8.72 19.18 26.72
N SER A 31 7.48 18.67 26.84
CA SER A 31 6.95 17.65 25.94
C SER A 31 6.84 18.18 24.50
N GLY A 32 6.40 19.44 24.31
CA GLY A 32 6.39 20.11 23.02
C GLY A 32 7.80 20.22 22.41
N LYS A 33 8.77 20.69 23.18
CA LYS A 33 10.18 20.76 22.77
C LYS A 33 10.76 19.39 22.43
N MET A 34 10.36 18.33 23.13
CA MET A 34 10.75 16.96 22.81
C MET A 34 10.14 16.48 21.48
N LEU A 35 8.87 16.77 21.22
CA LEU A 35 8.23 16.44 19.93
C LEU A 35 8.91 17.17 18.77
N ASP A 36 9.17 18.47 18.92
CA ASP A 36 9.87 19.26 17.89
C ASP A 36 11.26 18.69 17.61
N ARG A 37 11.97 18.25 18.66
CA ARG A 37 13.26 17.58 18.52
C ARG A 37 13.14 16.24 17.78
N PHE A 38 12.11 15.45 18.05
CA PHE A 38 11.90 14.18 17.36
C PHE A 38 11.48 14.38 15.91
N PHE A 39 10.64 15.37 15.60
CA PHE A 39 10.32 15.74 14.22
C PHE A 39 11.56 16.23 13.47
N ALA A 40 12.36 17.11 14.08
CA ALA A 40 13.61 17.55 13.48
C ALA A 40 14.58 16.38 13.24
N ALA A 41 14.62 15.40 14.15
CA ALA A 41 15.43 14.19 13.99
C ALA A 41 14.91 13.31 12.84
N ASP A 42 13.60 13.10 12.73
CA ASP A 42 12.96 12.29 11.69
C ASP A 42 13.08 12.94 10.30
N ASP A 43 12.90 14.26 10.22
CA ASP A 43 13.11 15.05 9.00
C ASP A 43 14.59 15.04 8.56
N SER A 44 15.52 14.93 9.50
CA SER A 44 16.96 14.83 9.22
C SER A 44 17.44 13.40 8.94
N PHE A 45 16.52 12.43 8.83
CA PHE A 45 16.91 11.05 8.57
C PHE A 45 17.63 10.94 7.22
N PRO A 46 18.83 10.32 7.17
CA PRO A 46 19.65 10.31 5.97
C PRO A 46 18.94 9.59 4.84
N THR A 47 19.05 10.16 3.64
CA THR A 47 18.41 9.63 2.44
C THR A 47 18.93 8.24 2.11
N LEU A 48 18.15 7.46 1.35
CA LEU A 48 18.58 6.13 0.91
C LEU A 48 19.92 6.20 0.16
N LEU A 49 20.13 7.24 -0.66
CA LEU A 49 21.36 7.41 -1.43
C LEU A 49 22.58 7.63 -0.54
N GLU A 50 22.46 8.48 0.49
CA GLU A 50 23.52 8.72 1.48
C GLU A 50 23.85 7.46 2.27
N LYS A 51 22.81 6.69 2.66
CA LYS A 51 22.97 5.40 3.35
C LYS A 51 23.66 4.35 2.50
N MET A 52 23.33 4.29 1.21
CA MET A 52 23.93 3.34 0.29
C MET A 52 25.38 3.70 -0.08
N GLN A 53 25.85 4.90 0.28
CA GLN A 53 27.20 5.39 -0.01
C GLN A 53 27.59 5.19 -1.48
N ILE A 54 26.62 5.32 -2.41
CA ILE A 54 26.84 5.23 -3.86
C ILE A 54 27.39 6.58 -4.33
N THR A 55 28.60 6.90 -3.89
CA THR A 55 29.44 7.90 -4.54
C THR A 55 30.11 7.28 -5.77
N LYS A 56 30.47 8.11 -6.76
CA LYS A 56 30.90 7.73 -8.12
C LYS A 56 32.13 6.80 -8.24
N SER A 57 32.61 6.19 -7.16
CA SER A 57 33.75 5.28 -7.12
C SER A 57 33.66 4.15 -6.08
N SER A 58 32.56 4.02 -5.32
CA SER A 58 32.39 2.96 -4.33
C SER A 58 31.40 1.90 -4.85
N GLN A 59 31.88 0.66 -5.00
CA GLN A 59 31.04 -0.48 -5.31
C GLN A 59 30.23 -0.85 -4.05
N SER A 60 28.91 -0.78 -4.10
CA SER A 60 28.07 -1.38 -3.08
C SER A 60 28.13 -2.90 -3.22
N ILE A 61 28.55 -3.60 -2.16
CA ILE A 61 28.59 -5.06 -2.15
C ILE A 61 27.52 -5.57 -1.19
N SER A 62 26.53 -6.29 -1.69
CA SER A 62 25.56 -7.02 -0.86
C SER A 62 26.04 -8.47 -0.69
N GLY A 63 25.79 -9.09 0.47
CA GLY A 63 25.94 -10.54 0.64
C GLY A 63 27.26 -11.02 1.20
N PHE A 64 28.00 -10.16 1.89
CA PHE A 64 29.20 -10.59 2.63
C PHE A 64 28.87 -11.24 3.97
N THR A 65 27.63 -11.09 4.45
CA THR A 65 27.18 -11.70 5.70
C THR A 65 25.98 -12.59 5.49
N GLU A 66 25.88 -13.66 6.29
CA GLU A 66 24.71 -14.53 6.36
C GLU A 66 23.44 -13.80 6.84
N TYR A 67 23.59 -12.58 7.37
CA TYR A 67 22.50 -11.68 7.77
C TYR A 67 21.89 -10.90 6.60
N ASP A 68 22.66 -10.67 5.52
CA ASP A 68 22.15 -9.99 4.31
C ASP A 68 21.21 -10.89 3.49
N TYR A 69 21.41 -12.21 3.61
CA TYR A 69 20.61 -13.25 2.96
C TYR A 69 20.33 -14.40 3.95
N PRO A 70 19.47 -14.17 4.96
CA PRO A 70 19.16 -15.20 5.94
C PRO A 70 18.51 -16.39 5.22
N LYS A 71 19.14 -17.56 5.29
CA LYS A 71 18.54 -18.80 4.78
C LYS A 71 17.32 -19.10 5.63
N GLU A 72 16.16 -19.25 5.00
CA GLU A 72 14.93 -19.62 5.72
C GLU A 72 15.17 -20.92 6.51
N GLY A 73 14.85 -20.90 7.81
CA GLY A 73 14.87 -22.10 8.67
C GLY A 73 15.93 -22.18 9.77
N LEU A 74 16.86 -21.21 9.90
CA LEU A 74 17.87 -21.22 10.95
C LEU A 74 17.60 -20.15 12.02
N GLY A 75 16.64 -20.40 12.92
CA GLY A 75 16.57 -19.99 14.34
C GLY A 75 16.81 -18.53 14.78
N VAL A 76 17.31 -17.65 13.94
CA VAL A 76 17.40 -16.21 14.15
C VAL A 76 15.99 -15.69 13.91
N LEU A 77 15.52 -14.78 14.78
CA LEU A 77 14.31 -14.00 14.56
C LEU A 77 14.52 -13.15 13.30
N SER A 78 14.38 -13.80 12.15
CA SER A 78 14.40 -13.17 10.84
C SER A 78 13.21 -12.25 10.83
N VAL A 79 13.47 -10.95 10.97
CA VAL A 79 12.51 -9.91 10.60
C VAL A 79 12.23 -10.12 9.13
N THR A 80 11.26 -10.98 8.80
CA THR A 80 10.84 -11.20 7.43
C THR A 80 10.22 -9.89 6.96
N PRO A 81 10.87 -9.12 6.07
CA PRO A 81 10.41 -7.78 5.71
C PRO A 81 9.06 -7.83 4.97
N LEU A 82 8.75 -8.97 4.35
CA LEU A 82 7.55 -9.19 3.56
C LEU A 82 6.88 -10.49 4.00
N LYS A 83 5.56 -10.44 4.15
CA LYS A 83 4.73 -11.63 4.38
C LYS A 83 3.61 -11.68 3.36
N SER A 84 3.39 -12.84 2.76
CA SER A 84 2.26 -13.07 1.85
C SER A 84 0.96 -12.98 2.66
N LYS A 85 0.17 -11.93 2.45
CA LYS A 85 -1.11 -11.74 3.15
C LYS A 85 -2.29 -12.41 2.43
N HIS A 86 -2.38 -12.21 1.11
CA HIS A 86 -3.49 -12.72 0.29
C HIS A 86 -2.94 -13.34 -1.00
N LYS A 87 -3.52 -14.47 -1.39
CA LYS A 87 -3.29 -15.12 -2.68
C LYS A 87 -4.64 -15.31 -3.34
N ILE A 88 -4.88 -14.59 -4.42
CA ILE A 88 -6.16 -14.62 -5.13
C ILE A 88 -5.93 -15.35 -6.45
N PRO A 89 -6.59 -16.50 -6.66
CA PRO A 89 -6.44 -17.26 -7.90
C PRO A 89 -7.12 -16.53 -9.07
N LEU A 90 -6.82 -16.98 -10.29
CA LEU A 90 -7.56 -16.55 -11.47
C LEU A 90 -9.05 -16.90 -11.30
N PRO A 91 -9.97 -15.99 -11.70
CA PRO A 91 -11.41 -16.28 -11.71
C PRO A 91 -11.70 -17.56 -12.49
N GLY A 92 -12.53 -18.45 -11.92
CA GLY A 92 -12.84 -19.75 -12.53
C GLY A 92 -13.45 -19.63 -13.93
N ALA A 93 -14.19 -18.55 -14.21
CA ALA A 93 -14.75 -18.24 -15.52
C ALA A 93 -13.67 -18.07 -16.62
N LEU A 94 -12.45 -17.66 -16.24
CA LEU A 94 -11.32 -17.52 -17.17
C LEU A 94 -10.49 -18.80 -17.29
N LEU A 95 -10.67 -19.76 -16.38
CA LEU A 95 -9.80 -20.92 -16.29
C LEU A 95 -9.97 -21.86 -17.49
N GLU A 96 -11.19 -21.98 -18.01
CA GLU A 96 -11.49 -22.79 -19.20
C GLU A 96 -10.76 -22.24 -20.43
N GLN A 97 -10.92 -20.94 -20.70
CA GLN A 97 -10.27 -20.28 -21.82
C GLN A 97 -8.75 -20.17 -21.65
N TRP A 98 -8.28 -19.99 -20.41
CA TRP A 98 -6.86 -19.99 -20.08
C TRP A 98 -6.19 -21.35 -20.38
N ASN A 99 -6.92 -22.43 -20.18
CA ASN A 99 -6.47 -23.80 -20.43
C ASN A 99 -6.68 -24.26 -21.87
N ASP A 100 -7.36 -23.48 -22.71
CA ASP A 100 -7.52 -23.81 -24.12
C ASP A 100 -6.15 -23.74 -24.83
N THR A 101 -5.73 -24.88 -25.36
CA THR A 101 -4.49 -25.06 -26.11
C THR A 101 -4.44 -24.30 -27.44
N GLN A 102 -5.58 -23.84 -27.96
CA GLN A 102 -5.66 -23.07 -29.21
C GLN A 102 -5.38 -21.58 -29.04
N THR A 103 -5.36 -21.08 -27.80
CA THR A 103 -5.05 -19.68 -27.51
C THR A 103 -3.56 -19.40 -27.67
N PHE A 104 -3.20 -18.59 -28.66
CA PHE A 104 -1.79 -18.33 -29.00
C PHE A 104 -1.19 -17.15 -28.23
N HIS A 105 -1.95 -16.07 -28.00
CA HIS A 105 -1.42 -14.84 -27.41
C HIS A 105 -2.07 -14.50 -26.07
N ARG A 106 -1.30 -14.56 -24.99
CA ARG A 106 -1.75 -14.22 -23.63
C ARG A 106 -0.82 -13.19 -23.01
N LYS A 107 -1.42 -12.14 -22.44
CA LYS A 107 -0.71 -11.18 -21.60
C LYS A 107 -1.52 -10.93 -20.35
N LEU A 108 -0.80 -10.58 -19.29
CA LEU A 108 -1.38 -10.25 -17.99
C LEU A 108 -0.65 -9.03 -17.43
N GLY A 109 -1.36 -8.28 -16.61
CA GLY A 109 -0.78 -7.17 -15.91
C GLY A 109 -1.68 -6.65 -14.81
N ILE A 110 -1.18 -5.65 -14.10
CA ILE A 110 -1.89 -5.05 -12.98
C ILE A 110 -2.05 -3.56 -13.23
N PHE A 111 -3.19 -3.02 -12.79
CA PHE A 111 -3.45 -1.60 -12.70
C PHE A 111 -3.63 -1.22 -11.23
N PRO A 112 -2.53 -0.89 -10.54
CA PRO A 112 -2.57 -0.55 -9.12
C PRO A 112 -3.43 0.68 -8.81
N SER A 113 -3.51 1.62 -9.76
CA SER A 113 -4.29 2.86 -9.60
C SER A 113 -5.80 2.63 -9.48
N ILE A 114 -6.30 1.49 -9.96
CA ILE A 114 -7.72 1.13 -9.91
C ILE A 114 -7.99 -0.18 -9.17
N ASN A 115 -6.97 -0.76 -8.53
CA ASN A 115 -7.05 -2.07 -7.87
C ASN A 115 -7.62 -3.18 -8.78
N ARG A 116 -7.18 -3.25 -10.04
CA ARG A 116 -7.61 -4.29 -10.98
C ARG A 116 -6.43 -5.05 -11.60
N VAL A 117 -6.63 -6.34 -11.86
CA VAL A 117 -5.76 -7.17 -12.69
C VAL A 117 -6.44 -7.34 -14.03
N TRP A 118 -5.66 -7.37 -15.10
CA TRP A 118 -6.16 -7.63 -16.44
C TRP A 118 -5.45 -8.80 -17.08
N VAL A 119 -6.17 -9.46 -17.99
CA VAL A 119 -5.65 -10.50 -18.87
C VAL A 119 -6.19 -10.25 -20.27
N THR A 120 -5.35 -10.46 -21.28
CA THR A 120 -5.77 -10.55 -22.67
C THR A 120 -5.62 -11.97 -23.16
N ILE A 121 -6.63 -12.45 -23.87
CA ILE A 121 -6.63 -13.73 -24.57
C ILE A 121 -6.93 -13.43 -26.04
N ASP A 122 -5.89 -13.44 -26.88
CA ASP A 122 -5.95 -12.99 -28.26
C ASP A 122 -6.58 -11.59 -28.40
N GLN A 123 -7.82 -11.50 -28.84
CA GLN A 123 -8.56 -10.23 -29.02
C GLN A 123 -9.43 -9.86 -27.81
N GLU A 124 -9.61 -10.77 -26.87
CA GLU A 124 -10.47 -10.59 -25.73
C GLU A 124 -9.73 -9.96 -24.55
N PHE A 125 -10.41 -9.06 -23.85
CA PHE A 125 -9.87 -8.36 -22.69
C PHE A 125 -10.72 -8.61 -21.45
N PHE A 126 -10.06 -9.04 -20.38
CA PHE A 126 -10.67 -9.32 -19.08
C PHE A 126 -10.03 -8.44 -18.01
N LEU A 127 -10.84 -7.97 -17.07
CA LEU A 127 -10.42 -7.09 -15.99
C LEU A 127 -11.21 -7.44 -14.72
N TRP A 128 -10.55 -7.62 -13.58
CA TRP A 128 -11.24 -7.94 -12.32
C TRP A 128 -10.53 -7.35 -11.09
N ASP A 129 -11.24 -7.27 -9.98
CA ASP A 129 -10.70 -6.79 -8.70
C ASP A 129 -9.79 -7.83 -8.06
N TYR A 130 -8.53 -7.48 -7.83
CA TYR A 130 -7.58 -8.37 -7.14
C TYR A 130 -7.61 -8.23 -5.62
N SER A 131 -8.52 -7.44 -5.05
CA SER A 131 -8.72 -7.34 -3.60
C SER A 131 -9.59 -8.49 -3.11
N GLU A 132 -10.69 -8.75 -3.82
CA GLU A 132 -11.70 -9.77 -3.47
C GLU A 132 -11.86 -10.87 -4.54
N GLY A 133 -11.23 -10.71 -5.72
CA GLY A 133 -11.41 -11.64 -6.85
C GLY A 133 -12.78 -11.55 -7.53
N THR A 134 -13.49 -10.44 -7.33
CA THR A 134 -14.84 -10.19 -7.86
C THR A 134 -14.82 -9.15 -8.99
N ASP A 135 -15.98 -8.74 -9.49
CA ASP A 135 -16.11 -7.69 -10.52
C ASP A 135 -15.39 -8.03 -11.84
N LEU A 136 -15.59 -9.26 -12.34
CA LEU A 136 -15.05 -9.66 -13.64
C LEU A 136 -15.79 -8.92 -14.76
N SER A 137 -15.07 -8.01 -15.41
CA SER A 137 -15.48 -7.28 -16.60
C SER A 137 -14.83 -7.90 -17.84
N TYR A 138 -15.60 -7.91 -18.93
CA TYR A 138 -15.21 -8.48 -20.22
C TYR A 138 -15.41 -7.45 -21.33
N PHE A 139 -14.48 -7.42 -22.27
CA PHE A 139 -14.55 -6.58 -23.46
C PHE A 139 -14.11 -7.37 -24.70
N ASP A 140 -14.99 -7.42 -25.69
CA ASP A 140 -14.86 -8.16 -26.96
C ASP A 140 -14.90 -7.27 -28.20
N GLY A 141 -14.76 -5.96 -28.03
CA GLY A 141 -14.84 -5.01 -29.14
C GLY A 141 -13.62 -4.97 -30.07
N MET A 142 -12.66 -5.88 -29.91
CA MET A 142 -11.46 -5.92 -30.76
C MET A 142 -11.59 -6.98 -31.85
N ASN A 143 -11.21 -6.61 -33.07
CA ASN A 143 -11.27 -7.50 -34.24
C ASN A 143 -9.94 -8.22 -34.53
N SER A 144 -8.94 -8.03 -33.67
CA SER A 144 -7.58 -8.54 -33.85
C SER A 144 -6.91 -8.70 -32.49
N THR A 145 -5.90 -9.56 -32.43
CA THR A 145 -5.09 -9.80 -31.24
C THR A 145 -4.54 -8.51 -30.62
N ILE A 146 -4.74 -8.37 -29.31
CA ILE A 146 -4.24 -7.28 -28.47
C ILE A 146 -2.78 -7.57 -28.12
N PHE A 147 -1.90 -6.66 -28.51
CA PHE A 147 -0.46 -6.76 -28.22
C PHE A 147 -0.03 -5.90 -27.04
N ALA A 148 -0.71 -4.80 -26.75
CA ALA A 148 -0.38 -3.96 -25.61
C ALA A 148 -1.62 -3.34 -24.98
N VAL A 149 -1.55 -3.20 -23.66
CA VAL A 149 -2.61 -2.62 -22.83
C VAL A 149 -1.95 -1.57 -21.93
N ALA A 150 -2.56 -0.40 -21.85
CA ALA A 150 -2.13 0.64 -20.92
C ALA A 150 -3.33 1.35 -20.29
N LEU A 151 -3.18 1.75 -19.02
CA LEU A 151 -4.12 2.62 -18.33
C LEU A 151 -3.47 4.00 -18.19
N VAL A 152 -4.10 5.02 -18.74
CA VAL A 152 -3.55 6.39 -18.78
C VAL A 152 -4.55 7.39 -18.22
N GLN A 153 -4.04 8.54 -17.78
CA GLN A 153 -4.90 9.65 -17.36
C GLN A 153 -5.41 10.42 -18.59
N PRO A 154 -6.71 10.80 -18.62
CA PRO A 154 -7.26 11.61 -19.69
C PRO A 154 -6.66 13.01 -19.69
N LYS A 155 -6.57 13.61 -20.88
CA LYS A 155 -6.16 15.00 -21.03
C LYS A 155 -7.22 15.92 -20.39
N PRO A 156 -6.81 16.94 -19.61
CA PRO A 156 -7.76 17.88 -19.02
C PRO A 156 -8.60 18.56 -20.10
N ASN A 157 -9.88 18.79 -19.79
CA ASN A 157 -10.87 19.46 -20.64
C ASN A 157 -11.24 18.75 -21.96
N VAL A 158 -10.89 17.48 -22.15
CA VAL A 158 -11.31 16.69 -23.34
C VAL A 158 -12.47 15.74 -23.01
N PHE A 159 -12.39 15.07 -21.86
CA PHE A 159 -13.38 14.09 -21.42
C PHE A 159 -14.29 14.67 -20.34
N GLN A 160 -15.46 14.05 -20.16
CA GLN A 160 -16.33 14.39 -19.04
C GLN A 160 -15.64 14.08 -17.70
N ALA A 161 -15.93 14.86 -16.67
CA ALA A 161 -15.27 14.78 -15.36
C ALA A 161 -15.41 13.42 -14.66
N HIS A 162 -16.38 12.59 -15.06
CA HIS A 162 -16.60 11.26 -14.51
C HIS A 162 -15.63 10.20 -15.07
N ILE A 163 -14.98 10.47 -16.21
CA ILE A 163 -13.96 9.59 -16.81
C ILE A 163 -12.61 9.97 -16.21
N LYS A 164 -12.11 9.14 -15.29
CA LYS A 164 -10.83 9.37 -14.59
C LYS A 164 -9.64 8.67 -15.23
N HIS A 165 -9.90 7.61 -15.99
CA HIS A 165 -8.88 6.80 -16.63
C HIS A 165 -9.31 6.42 -18.05
N LEU A 166 -8.33 6.26 -18.92
CA LEU A 166 -8.50 5.75 -20.27
C LEU A 166 -7.77 4.42 -20.40
N LEU A 167 -8.45 3.41 -20.92
CA LEU A 167 -7.87 2.13 -21.28
C LEU A 167 -7.49 2.17 -22.75
N VAL A 168 -6.21 1.93 -23.02
CA VAL A 168 -5.66 1.90 -24.38
C VAL A 168 -5.33 0.46 -24.73
N LEU A 169 -5.96 -0.04 -25.80
CA LEU A 169 -5.74 -1.37 -26.35
C LEU A 169 -5.10 -1.23 -27.73
N ALA A 170 -3.92 -1.79 -27.92
CA ALA A 170 -3.19 -1.75 -29.20
C ALA A 170 -3.19 -3.12 -29.86
N THR A 171 -3.68 -3.18 -31.10
CA THR A 171 -3.60 -4.35 -31.98
C THR A 171 -2.58 -4.10 -33.09
N GLY A 172 -2.37 -5.09 -33.97
CA GLY A 172 -1.50 -4.92 -35.13
C GLY A 172 -2.03 -3.94 -36.18
N LEU A 173 -3.33 -3.59 -36.10
CA LEU A 173 -4.02 -2.76 -37.10
C LEU A 173 -4.44 -1.40 -36.57
N ASN A 174 -4.89 -1.32 -35.31
CA ASN A 174 -5.48 -0.12 -34.73
C ASN A 174 -5.20 -0.02 -33.23
N ILE A 175 -5.38 1.20 -32.71
CA ILE A 175 -5.33 1.50 -31.28
C ILE A 175 -6.72 2.01 -30.87
N SER A 176 -7.34 1.29 -29.93
CA SER A 176 -8.64 1.65 -29.36
C SER A 176 -8.43 2.33 -28.00
N ILE A 177 -9.13 3.44 -27.78
CA ILE A 177 -9.11 4.19 -26.52
C ILE A 177 -10.51 4.15 -25.91
N LEU A 178 -10.63 3.57 -24.72
CA LEU A 178 -11.87 3.36 -24.01
C LEU A 178 -11.89 4.21 -22.73
N GLY A 179 -13.02 4.85 -22.45
CA GLY A 179 -13.23 5.55 -21.18
C GLY A 179 -13.53 4.53 -20.07
N VAL A 180 -12.82 4.61 -18.96
CA VAL A 180 -13.05 3.75 -17.79
C VAL A 180 -13.76 4.58 -16.71
N THR A 181 -14.88 4.05 -16.23
CA THR A 181 -15.73 4.69 -15.22
C THR A 181 -16.09 3.68 -14.16
N PHE A 182 -16.18 4.10 -12.90
CA PHE A 182 -16.59 3.22 -11.80
C PHE A 182 -17.96 3.65 -11.29
N LYS A 183 -18.90 2.72 -11.27
CA LYS A 183 -20.17 2.88 -10.59
C LYS A 183 -19.99 2.57 -9.11
N LYS A 184 -20.39 3.52 -8.29
CA LYS A 184 -20.41 3.39 -6.84
C LYS A 184 -21.66 2.60 -6.43
N VAL A 185 -21.52 1.31 -6.14
CA VAL A 185 -22.62 0.45 -5.69
C VAL A 185 -22.59 0.39 -4.17
N THR A 186 -23.62 0.93 -3.53
CA THR A 186 -23.82 0.83 -2.08
C THR A 186 -24.51 -0.50 -1.78
N SER A 187 -23.81 -1.42 -1.13
CA SER A 187 -24.42 -2.64 -0.61
C SER A 187 -25.31 -2.32 0.60
N VAL A 188 -26.29 -3.19 0.86
CA VAL A 188 -27.30 -3.04 1.94
C VAL A 188 -26.65 -2.91 3.33
N ASP A 189 -25.41 -3.40 3.49
CA ASP A 189 -24.60 -3.28 4.71
C ASP A 189 -23.87 -1.93 4.88
N GLY A 190 -24.17 -0.93 4.04
CA GLY A 190 -23.53 0.39 4.08
C GLY A 190 -22.09 0.43 3.55
N LYS A 191 -21.51 -0.72 3.16
CA LYS A 191 -20.24 -0.78 2.44
C LYS A 191 -20.44 -0.31 1.00
N THR A 192 -19.63 0.68 0.61
CA THR A 192 -19.59 1.13 -0.77
C THR A 192 -18.52 0.37 -1.54
N VAL A 193 -18.90 -0.24 -2.67
CA VAL A 193 -17.98 -0.93 -3.58
C VAL A 193 -17.98 -0.20 -4.92
N GLU A 194 -16.81 0.03 -5.49
CA GLU A 194 -16.67 0.57 -6.84
C GLU A 194 -16.62 -0.59 -7.83
N GLN A 195 -17.58 -0.64 -8.76
CA GLN A 195 -17.69 -1.62 -9.85
C GLN A 195 -17.48 -0.93 -11.19
N LEU A 196 -16.89 -1.64 -12.15
CA LEU A 196 -16.68 -1.13 -13.51
C LEU A 196 -17.98 -1.09 -14.33
#